data_AF-A0A962LIS6-F1
#
_entry.id   AF-A0A962LIS6-F1
#
_cell.length_a   1.000
_cell.length_b   1.000
_cell.length_c   1.000
_cell.angle_alpha   90.00
_cell.angle_beta   90.00
_cell.angle_gamma   90.00
#
_symmetry.space_group_name_H-M   'P 1'
#
loop_
_entity.id
_entity.type
_entity.pdbx_description
1 polymer ?
#
loop_
_entity_poly.entity_id
_entity_poly.type
_entity_poly.pdbx_seq_one_letter_code
_entity_poly.pdbx_strand_id
1 'polypeptide(L)'
;QSFSVHAGSPDLIDLQWLVQQNWLSQELAISGLQDRDAKRLALDLAAEVFFAQLESTTDSPMAAAYRAFLETADFWLEDYVRFHAFRKANALRPWAEWPPGLRDREAAACDSAAQDLALLISQLRFRQFVFDCQWRELRRYANERGVLLFGDIPIYVHLESADVWAHQHLFDLDEVG
;
A
#
# COMPACT_ATOMS: atom_id res chain seq x y z
N GLN A 1 6.63 13.28 -3.87
CA GLN A 1 6.39 12.68 -5.20
C GLN A 1 5.74 11.32 -4.99
N SER A 2 4.84 10.92 -5.88
CA SER A 2 4.10 9.66 -5.75
C SER A 2 4.94 8.48 -6.22
N PHE A 3 4.83 7.35 -5.53
CA PHE A 3 5.53 6.10 -5.87
C PHE A 3 4.63 5.11 -6.64
N SER A 4 3.36 5.47 -6.86
CA SER A 4 2.44 4.82 -7.79
C SER A 4 1.34 5.81 -8.20
N VAL A 5 0.78 5.67 -9.39
CA VAL A 5 -0.39 6.44 -9.82
C VAL A 5 -1.71 5.93 -9.24
N HIS A 6 -1.70 4.72 -8.67
CA HIS A 6 -2.88 4.05 -8.13
C HIS A 6 -2.94 4.08 -6.61
N ALA A 7 -1.79 4.00 -5.94
CA ALA A 7 -1.73 3.86 -4.48
C ALA A 7 -2.18 5.11 -3.71
N GLY A 8 -2.90 4.89 -2.62
CA GLY A 8 -3.27 5.92 -1.65
C GLY A 8 -2.13 6.27 -0.70
N SER A 9 -2.11 7.52 -0.22
CA SER A 9 -1.14 7.98 0.76
C SER A 9 -1.47 7.45 2.17
N PRO A 10 -0.61 6.63 2.80
CA PRO A 10 -0.86 6.13 4.16
C PRO A 10 -0.93 7.25 5.21
N ASP A 11 -0.32 8.41 4.93
CA ASP A 11 -0.36 9.57 5.81
C ASP A 11 -1.78 10.16 5.94
N LEU A 12 -2.69 9.85 5.02
CA LEU A 12 -4.09 10.29 5.04
C LEU A 12 -5.03 9.33 5.77
N ILE A 13 -4.55 8.15 6.19
CA ILE A 13 -5.37 7.20 6.93
C ILE A 13 -5.74 7.76 8.30
N ASP A 14 -7.02 7.82 8.62
CA ASP A 14 -7.50 8.18 9.95
C ASP A 14 -7.30 7.00 10.91
N LEU A 15 -6.54 7.23 11.99
CA LEU A 15 -6.31 6.23 13.04
C LEU A 15 -7.54 6.03 13.93
N GLN A 16 -8.42 7.03 14.06
CA GLN A 16 -9.66 6.88 14.83
C GLN A 16 -10.62 5.88 14.18
N TRP A 17 -10.65 5.85 12.85
CA TRP A 17 -11.40 4.83 12.10
C TRP A 17 -10.91 3.41 12.46
N LEU A 18 -9.61 3.20 12.64
CA LEU A 18 -9.05 1.89 13.07
C LEU A 18 -9.44 1.51 14.50
N VAL A 19 -9.59 2.51 15.38
CA VAL A 19 -10.12 2.29 16.74
C VAL A 19 -11.57 1.81 16.68
N GLN A 20 -12.39 2.39 15.81
CA GLN A 20 -13.78 1.97 15.61
C GLN A 20 -13.91 0.54 15.08
N GLN A 21 -12.94 0.07 14.29
CA GLN A 21 -12.87 -1.32 13.84
C GLN A 21 -12.31 -2.28 14.89
N ASN A 22 -11.91 -1.80 16.08
CA ASN A 22 -11.22 -2.57 17.12
C ASN A 22 -9.88 -3.16 16.65
N TRP A 23 -9.17 -2.50 15.74
CA TRP A 23 -7.83 -2.90 15.30
C TRP A 23 -6.72 -2.12 16.01
N LEU A 24 -7.06 -0.98 16.60
CA LEU A 24 -6.12 -0.12 17.31
C LEU A 24 -6.75 0.39 18.61
N SER A 25 -5.94 0.53 19.68
CA SER A 25 -6.43 1.16 20.91
C SER A 25 -6.42 2.68 20.79
N GLN A 26 -7.24 3.37 21.59
CA GLN A 26 -7.26 4.84 21.62
C GLN A 26 -5.89 5.44 21.98
N GLU A 27 -5.17 4.80 22.90
CA GLU A 27 -3.84 5.23 23.34
C GLU A 27 -2.82 5.15 22.18
N LEU A 28 -2.80 4.03 21.46
CA LEU A 28 -1.92 3.85 20.31
C LEU A 28 -2.30 4.80 19.16
N ALA A 29 -3.58 5.05 18.95
CA ALA A 29 -4.05 6.02 17.97
C ALA A 29 -3.56 7.44 18.29
N ILE A 30 -3.60 7.87 19.56
CA ILE A 30 -3.08 9.18 19.99
C ILE A 30 -1.56 9.24 19.80
N SER A 31 -0.84 8.19 20.20
CA SER A 31 0.61 8.09 20.02
C SER A 31 1.00 8.17 18.54
N GLY A 32 0.24 7.51 17.66
CA GLY A 32 0.45 7.51 16.21
C GLY A 32 0.24 8.86 15.51
N LEU A 33 -0.24 9.90 16.22
CA LEU A 33 -0.38 11.25 15.66
C LEU A 33 0.85 12.14 15.87
N GLN A 34 1.86 11.66 16.60
CA GLN A 34 3.06 12.46 16.91
C GLN A 34 3.88 12.79 15.66
N ASP A 35 4.16 11.79 14.83
CA ASP A 35 4.90 11.93 13.58
C ASP A 35 4.59 10.79 12.60
N ARG A 36 5.23 10.81 11.43
CA ARG A 36 5.01 9.81 10.37
C ARG A 36 5.46 8.40 10.75
N ASP A 37 6.51 8.26 11.55
CA ASP A 37 7.03 6.96 11.93
C ASP A 37 6.18 6.35 13.06
N ALA A 38 5.72 7.16 14.00
CA ALA A 38 4.71 6.78 14.98
C ALA A 38 3.41 6.33 14.29
N LYS A 39 2.96 7.05 13.26
CA LYS A 39 1.79 6.65 12.46
C LYS A 39 1.97 5.31 11.77
N ARG A 40 3.14 5.08 11.15
CA ARG A 40 3.47 3.80 10.50
C ARG A 40 3.47 2.65 11.50
N LEU A 41 4.06 2.84 12.69
CA LEU A 41 4.03 1.84 13.75
C LEU A 41 2.60 1.53 14.19
N ALA A 42 1.75 2.54 14.39
CA ALA A 42 0.35 2.34 14.72
C ALA A 42 -0.41 1.55 13.64
N LEU A 43 -0.13 1.82 12.36
CA LEU A 43 -0.69 1.05 11.24
C LEU A 43 -0.20 -0.40 11.21
N ASP A 44 1.06 -0.64 11.56
CA ASP A 44 1.64 -1.99 11.62
C ASP A 44 1.03 -2.82 12.76
N LEU A 45 0.85 -2.22 13.94
CA LEU A 45 0.13 -2.85 15.06
C LEU A 45 -1.34 -3.13 14.70
N ALA A 46 -2.00 -2.22 13.99
CA ALA A 46 -3.36 -2.45 13.52
C ALA A 46 -3.43 -3.60 12.49
N ALA A 47 -2.42 -3.72 11.63
CA ALA A 47 -2.33 -4.83 10.67
C ALA A 47 -2.22 -6.18 11.39
N GLU A 48 -1.39 -6.27 12.44
CA GLU A 48 -1.25 -7.49 13.24
C GLU A 48 -2.59 -7.95 13.83
N VAL A 49 -3.34 -7.02 14.45
CA VAL A 49 -4.66 -7.32 15.01
C VAL A 49 -5.66 -7.72 13.91
N PHE A 50 -5.67 -7.01 12.79
CA PHE A 50 -6.53 -7.33 11.65
C PHE A 50 -6.27 -8.74 11.10
N PHE A 51 -5.01 -9.11 10.87
CA PHE A 51 -4.67 -10.42 10.33
C PHE A 51 -4.95 -11.56 11.34
N ALA A 52 -4.73 -11.34 12.64
CA ALA A 52 -5.14 -12.31 13.66
C ALA A 52 -6.67 -12.51 13.70
N GLN A 53 -7.45 -11.44 13.49
CA GLN A 53 -8.91 -11.54 13.36
C GLN A 53 -9.33 -12.25 12.07
N LEU A 54 -8.61 -12.01 10.98
CA LEU A 54 -8.85 -12.66 9.68
C LEU A 54 -8.64 -14.18 9.75
N GLU A 55 -7.60 -14.63 10.46
CA GLU A 55 -7.31 -16.05 10.67
C GLU A 55 -8.33 -16.73 11.58
N SER A 56 -8.83 -16.03 12.61
CA SER A 56 -9.80 -16.58 13.56
C SER A 56 -11.25 -16.54 13.06
N THR A 57 -11.58 -15.65 12.11
CA THR A 57 -12.96 -15.43 11.64
C THR A 57 -13.04 -15.28 10.12
N THR A 58 -13.37 -16.37 9.42
CA THR A 58 -13.43 -16.39 7.94
C THR A 58 -14.59 -15.57 7.34
N ASP A 59 -15.70 -15.42 8.08
CA ASP A 59 -16.98 -14.83 7.63
C ASP A 59 -17.25 -13.41 8.15
N SER A 60 -16.19 -12.63 8.43
CA SER A 60 -16.37 -11.20 8.71
C SER A 60 -16.62 -10.40 7.41
N PRO A 61 -17.55 -9.42 7.41
CA PRO A 61 -17.69 -8.49 6.29
C PRO A 61 -16.38 -7.80 5.89
N MET A 62 -15.50 -7.53 6.86
CA MET A 62 -14.18 -6.95 6.58
C MET A 62 -13.22 -7.96 5.94
N ALA A 63 -13.32 -9.25 6.27
CA ALA A 63 -12.56 -10.29 5.60
C ALA A 63 -12.96 -10.40 4.12
N ALA A 64 -14.27 -10.35 3.84
CA ALA A 64 -14.78 -10.35 2.48
C ALA A 64 -14.37 -9.08 1.71
N ALA A 65 -14.47 -7.91 2.34
CA ALA A 65 -14.04 -6.64 1.75
C ALA A 65 -12.53 -6.64 1.41
N TYR A 66 -11.69 -7.19 2.29
CA TYR A 66 -10.26 -7.31 2.05
C TYR A 66 -9.95 -8.25 0.88
N ARG A 67 -10.57 -9.43 0.81
CA ARG A 67 -10.40 -10.35 -0.34
C ARG A 67 -10.82 -9.70 -1.66
N ALA A 68 -11.99 -9.04 -1.68
CA ALA A 68 -12.46 -8.31 -2.86
C ALA A 68 -11.54 -7.14 -3.24
N PHE A 69 -10.96 -6.45 -2.26
CA PHE A 69 -9.95 -5.41 -2.52
C PHE A 69 -8.71 -6.01 -3.19
N LEU A 70 -8.16 -7.12 -2.68
CA LEU A 70 -7.02 -7.77 -3.30
C LEU A 70 -7.30 -8.16 -4.75
N GLU A 71 -8.46 -8.76 -5.03
CA GLU A 71 -8.84 -9.15 -6.40
C GLU A 71 -9.00 -7.94 -7.34
N THR A 72 -9.61 -6.86 -6.86
CA THR A 72 -9.86 -5.67 -7.69
C THR A 72 -8.63 -4.79 -7.88
N ALA A 73 -7.69 -4.83 -6.94
CA ALA A 73 -6.47 -4.03 -6.96
C ALA A 73 -5.25 -4.81 -7.48
N ASP A 74 -5.35 -6.12 -7.71
CA ASP A 74 -4.25 -7.02 -8.07
C ASP A 74 -3.33 -6.45 -9.16
N PHE A 75 -3.93 -5.88 -10.21
CA PHE A 75 -3.22 -5.35 -11.38
C PHE A 75 -2.20 -4.23 -11.09
N TRP A 76 -2.28 -3.57 -9.93
CA TRP A 76 -1.33 -2.52 -9.53
C TRP A 76 -0.77 -2.74 -8.12
N LEU A 77 -1.53 -3.37 -7.23
CA LEU A 77 -1.20 -3.49 -5.82
C LEU A 77 0.06 -4.33 -5.64
N GLU A 78 0.19 -5.43 -6.35
CA GLU A 78 1.34 -6.33 -6.21
C GLU A 78 2.65 -5.66 -6.62
N ASP A 79 2.65 -4.93 -7.73
CA ASP A 79 3.81 -4.15 -8.17
C ASP A 79 4.14 -3.03 -7.18
N TYR A 80 3.12 -2.33 -6.68
CA TYR A 80 3.29 -1.29 -5.68
C TYR A 80 3.93 -1.81 -4.38
N VAL A 81 3.37 -2.89 -3.80
CA VAL A 81 3.86 -3.41 -2.52
C VAL A 81 5.24 -4.06 -2.65
N ARG A 82 5.51 -4.76 -3.76
CA ARG A 82 6.83 -5.34 -4.05
C ARG A 82 7.86 -4.23 -4.24
N PHE A 83 7.57 -3.21 -5.04
CA PHE A 83 8.47 -2.05 -5.23
C PHE A 83 8.82 -1.39 -3.90
N HIS A 84 7.82 -1.09 -3.07
CA HIS A 84 8.05 -0.47 -1.77
C HIS A 84 8.86 -1.36 -0.82
N ALA A 85 8.57 -2.67 -0.80
CA ALA A 85 9.28 -3.62 0.04
C ALA A 85 10.76 -3.76 -0.41
N PHE A 86 11.00 -3.95 -1.71
CA PHE A 86 12.34 -4.08 -2.27
C PHE A 86 13.14 -2.79 -2.08
N ARG A 87 12.53 -1.63 -2.27
CA ARG A 87 13.18 -0.35 -2.01
C ARG A 87 13.61 -0.21 -0.56
N LYS A 88 12.76 -0.61 0.39
CA LYS A 88 13.11 -0.58 1.82
C LYS A 88 14.25 -1.55 2.13
N ALA A 89 14.24 -2.75 1.56
CA ALA A 89 15.31 -3.73 1.71
C ALA A 89 16.65 -3.26 1.11
N ASN A 90 16.61 -2.48 0.04
CA ASN A 90 17.78 -1.93 -0.64
C ASN A 90 18.16 -0.52 -0.13
N ALA A 91 17.95 -0.24 1.15
CA ALA A 91 18.33 1.03 1.80
C ALA A 91 17.81 2.29 1.09
N LEU A 92 16.59 2.21 0.53
CA LEU A 92 15.91 3.28 -0.20
C LEU A 92 16.59 3.73 -1.50
N ARG A 93 17.54 2.95 -2.02
CA ARG A 93 18.22 3.23 -3.29
C ARG A 93 17.27 3.19 -4.49
N PRO A 94 17.60 3.93 -5.57
CA PRO A 94 16.91 3.85 -6.84
C PRO A 94 16.78 2.42 -7.36
N TRP A 95 15.69 2.11 -8.06
CA TRP A 95 15.48 0.74 -8.56
C TRP A 95 16.51 0.31 -9.61
N ALA A 96 17.06 1.27 -10.37
CA ALA A 96 18.16 1.04 -11.31
C ALA A 96 19.45 0.54 -10.61
N GLU A 97 19.62 0.81 -9.31
CA GLU A 97 20.77 0.37 -8.51
C GLU A 97 20.53 -0.95 -7.77
N TRP A 98 19.37 -1.57 -7.91
CA TRP A 98 19.06 -2.85 -7.26
C TRP A 98 19.83 -4.00 -7.92
N PRO A 99 19.98 -5.16 -7.24
CA PRO A 99 20.51 -6.36 -7.87
C PRO A 99 19.79 -6.67 -9.19
N PRO A 100 20.50 -7.12 -10.25
CA PRO A 100 19.92 -7.29 -11.58
C PRO A 100 18.60 -8.07 -11.60
N GLY A 101 18.51 -9.17 -10.83
CA GLY A 101 17.26 -9.95 -10.77
C GLY A 101 16.05 -9.17 -10.22
N LEU A 102 16.25 -8.19 -9.34
CA LEU A 102 15.16 -7.32 -8.85
C LEU A 102 14.91 -6.14 -9.79
N ARG A 103 15.97 -5.56 -10.37
CA ARG A 103 15.89 -4.46 -11.34
C ARG A 103 15.17 -4.89 -12.61
N ASP A 104 15.57 -6.04 -13.15
CA ASP A 104 15.09 -6.61 -14.42
C ASP A 104 13.84 -7.49 -14.22
N ARG A 105 13.35 -7.58 -12.98
CA ARG A 105 12.13 -8.31 -12.58
C ARG A 105 12.16 -9.78 -12.97
N GLU A 106 13.28 -10.44 -12.75
CA GLU A 106 13.38 -11.89 -12.88
C GLU A 106 12.44 -12.55 -11.86
N ALA A 107 11.48 -13.34 -12.36
CA ALA A 107 10.41 -13.90 -11.53
C ALA A 107 10.94 -14.63 -10.28
N ALA A 108 11.97 -15.46 -10.42
CA ALA A 108 12.57 -16.20 -9.31
C ALA A 108 13.20 -15.27 -8.24
N ALA A 109 13.90 -14.22 -8.67
CA ALA A 109 14.54 -13.28 -7.75
C ALA A 109 13.48 -12.43 -7.01
N CYS A 110 12.47 -11.95 -7.73
CA CYS A 110 11.38 -11.18 -7.14
C CYS A 110 10.54 -12.02 -6.18
N ASP A 111 10.23 -13.27 -6.52
CA ASP A 111 9.42 -14.14 -5.65
C ASP A 111 10.20 -14.56 -4.40
N SER A 112 11.49 -14.85 -4.52
CA SER A 112 12.34 -15.10 -3.35
C SER A 112 12.38 -13.88 -2.42
N ALA A 113 12.63 -12.69 -2.95
CA ALA A 113 12.67 -11.48 -2.14
C ALA A 113 11.30 -11.14 -1.54
N ALA A 114 10.20 -11.42 -2.25
CA ALA A 114 8.85 -11.22 -1.75
C ALA A 114 8.52 -12.18 -0.59
N GLN A 115 9.01 -13.41 -0.62
CA GLN A 115 8.88 -14.37 0.48
C GLN A 115 9.63 -13.87 1.72
N ASP A 116 10.88 -13.41 1.56
CA ASP A 116 11.68 -12.86 2.66
C ASP A 116 11.04 -11.60 3.29
N LEU A 117 10.26 -10.87 2.49
CA LEU A 117 9.61 -9.61 2.88
C LEU A 117 8.10 -9.76 3.09
N ALA A 118 7.59 -10.97 3.27
CA ALA A 118 6.15 -11.26 3.30
C ALA A 118 5.37 -10.43 4.35
N LEU A 119 5.95 -10.24 5.55
CA LEU A 119 5.35 -9.41 6.60
C LEU A 119 5.23 -7.93 6.19
N LEU A 120 6.29 -7.37 5.60
CA LEU A 120 6.26 -5.99 5.15
C LEU A 120 5.26 -5.81 4.00
N ILE A 121 5.20 -6.77 3.09
CA ILE A 121 4.25 -6.77 1.98
C ILE A 121 2.82 -6.84 2.51
N SER A 122 2.52 -7.70 3.48
CA SER A 122 1.17 -7.79 4.06
C SER A 122 0.76 -6.49 4.78
N GLN A 123 1.67 -5.86 5.51
CA GLN A 123 1.47 -4.54 6.11
C GLN A 123 1.18 -3.46 5.05
N LEU A 124 1.92 -3.45 3.94
CA LEU A 124 1.69 -2.50 2.84
C LEU A 124 0.32 -2.72 2.17
N ARG A 125 -0.07 -3.98 1.94
CA ARG A 125 -1.42 -4.32 1.42
C ARG A 125 -2.53 -3.84 2.37
N PHE A 126 -2.36 -4.09 3.68
CA PHE A 126 -3.31 -3.63 4.69
C PHE A 126 -3.48 -2.11 4.67
N ARG A 127 -2.38 -1.35 4.58
CA ARG A 127 -2.46 0.12 4.51
C ARG A 127 -3.26 0.59 3.29
N GLN A 128 -3.08 -0.03 2.12
CA GLN A 128 -3.84 0.31 0.91
C GLN A 128 -5.31 -0.07 1.03
N PHE A 129 -5.61 -1.23 1.62
CA PHE A 129 -6.98 -1.64 1.90
C PHE A 129 -7.70 -0.65 2.83
N VAL A 130 -7.08 -0.27 3.95
CA VAL A 130 -7.66 0.71 4.88
C VAL A 130 -7.89 2.05 4.19
N PHE A 131 -6.93 2.51 3.39
CA PHE A 131 -7.09 3.74 2.63
C PHE A 131 -8.28 3.67 1.67
N ASP A 132 -8.42 2.58 0.90
CA ASP A 132 -9.54 2.39 -0.02
C ASP A 132 -10.90 2.37 0.71
N CYS A 133 -11.00 1.70 1.85
CA CYS A 133 -12.20 1.72 2.70
C CYS A 133 -12.59 3.14 3.10
N GLN A 134 -11.66 3.89 3.71
CA GLN A 134 -11.93 5.26 4.16
C GLN A 134 -12.24 6.20 2.98
N TRP A 135 -11.55 6.04 1.86
CA TRP A 135 -11.81 6.84 0.66
C TRP A 135 -13.19 6.57 0.07
N ARG A 136 -13.63 5.30 0.02
CA ARG A 136 -14.97 4.93 -0.43
C ARG A 136 -16.05 5.48 0.49
N GLU A 137 -15.84 5.42 1.81
CA GLU A 137 -16.76 5.99 2.79
C GLU A 137 -16.91 7.51 2.62
N LEU A 138 -15.78 8.22 2.48
CA LEU A 138 -15.77 9.67 2.23
C LEU A 138 -16.48 10.02 0.92
N ARG A 139 -16.18 9.30 -0.17
CA ARG A 139 -16.81 9.51 -1.47
C ARG A 139 -18.31 9.28 -1.42
N ARG A 140 -18.76 8.22 -0.74
CA ARG A 140 -20.19 7.96 -0.52
C ARG A 140 -20.84 9.12 0.24
N TYR A 141 -20.25 9.55 1.35
CA TYR A 141 -20.77 10.64 2.17
C TYR A 141 -20.91 11.97 1.39
N ALA A 142 -19.93 12.28 0.54
CA ALA A 142 -19.96 13.46 -0.34
C ALA A 142 -21.07 13.35 -1.40
N ASN A 143 -21.16 12.21 -2.09
CA ASN A 143 -22.16 11.98 -3.14
C ASN A 143 -23.59 12.05 -2.61
N GLU A 144 -23.86 11.51 -1.41
CA GLU A 144 -25.16 11.61 -0.74
C GLU A 144 -25.61 13.06 -0.49
N ARG A 145 -24.67 14.01 -0.50
CA ARG A 145 -24.90 15.45 -0.32
C ARG A 145 -24.78 16.24 -1.62
N GLY A 146 -24.70 15.55 -2.76
CA GLY A 146 -24.52 16.19 -4.07
C GLY A 146 -23.16 16.85 -4.25
N VAL A 147 -22.16 16.51 -3.43
CA VAL A 147 -20.79 17.02 -3.55
C VAL A 147 -20.00 16.08 -4.45
N LEU A 148 -19.47 16.63 -5.55
CA LEU A 148 -18.61 15.90 -6.48
C LEU A 148 -17.14 16.03 -6.08
N LEU A 149 -16.40 14.91 -6.16
CA LEU A 149 -14.97 14.87 -5.93
C LEU A 149 -14.23 14.79 -7.27
N PHE A 150 -13.36 15.76 -7.53
CA PHE A 150 -12.49 15.77 -8.70
C PHE A 150 -11.08 15.34 -8.27
N GLY A 151 -10.59 14.26 -8.90
CA GLY A 151 -9.20 13.85 -8.76
C GLY A 151 -8.30 14.65 -9.70
N ASP A 152 -7.00 14.59 -9.44
CA ASP A 152 -5.94 15.12 -10.31
C ASP A 152 -4.99 13.97 -10.65
N ILE A 153 -4.67 13.81 -11.94
CA ILE A 153 -3.80 12.75 -12.45
C ILE A 153 -2.67 13.44 -13.22
N PRO A 154 -1.43 13.40 -12.70
CA PRO A 154 -0.28 13.92 -13.41
C PRO A 154 -0.09 13.22 -14.78
N ILE A 155 0.32 13.97 -15.80
CA ILE A 155 0.58 13.43 -17.15
C ILE A 155 1.76 12.45 -17.13
N TYR A 156 2.76 12.72 -16.30
CA TYR A 156 3.96 11.89 -16.18
C TYR A 156 4.05 11.23 -14.80
N VAL A 157 4.54 10.00 -14.80
CA VAL A 157 4.92 9.28 -13.59
C VAL A 157 6.37 9.55 -13.24
N HIS A 158 6.73 9.34 -11.98
CA HIS A 158 8.08 9.55 -11.51
C HIS A 158 8.97 8.34 -11.87
N LEU A 159 10.22 8.56 -12.30
CA LEU A 159 11.16 7.47 -12.65
C LEU A 159 11.30 6.45 -11.52
N GLU A 160 11.41 6.93 -10.28
CA GLU A 160 11.41 6.11 -9.07
C GLU A 160 9.98 5.77 -8.64
N SER A 161 9.22 5.03 -9.44
CA SER A 161 7.88 4.53 -9.10
C SER A 161 7.72 3.04 -9.42
N ALA A 162 6.73 2.42 -8.77
CA ALA A 162 6.33 1.06 -9.09
C ALA A 162 5.87 0.92 -10.54
N ASP A 163 5.24 1.96 -11.10
CA ASP A 163 4.71 1.96 -12.46
C ASP A 163 5.83 1.87 -13.49
N VAL A 164 6.92 2.63 -13.30
CA VAL A 164 8.10 2.57 -14.20
C VAL A 164 8.86 1.26 -14.01
N TRP A 165 9.14 0.87 -12.76
CA TRP A 165 9.85 -0.37 -12.48
C TRP A 165 9.12 -1.59 -13.04
N ALA A 166 7.79 -1.66 -12.90
CA ALA A 166 6.98 -2.79 -13.37
C ALA A 166 6.73 -2.79 -14.89
N HIS A 167 6.69 -1.61 -15.51
CA HIS A 167 6.34 -1.45 -16.92
C HIS A 167 7.41 -0.71 -17.71
N GLN A 168 8.68 -1.06 -17.52
CA GLN A 168 9.85 -0.43 -18.18
C GLN A 168 9.67 -0.30 -19.71
N HIS A 169 9.03 -1.27 -20.35
CA HIS A 169 8.73 -1.28 -21.79
C HIS A 169 7.78 -0.16 -22.28
N LEU A 170 7.11 0.56 -21.37
CA LEU A 170 6.27 1.73 -21.69
C LEU A 170 7.05 3.05 -21.71
N PHE A 171 8.33 3.02 -21.33
CA PHE A 171 9.18 4.19 -21.17
C PHE A 171 10.42 4.11 -22.06
N ASP A 172 10.95 5.27 -22.43
CA ASP A 172 12.23 5.38 -23.16
C ASP A 172 13.36 5.41 -22.13
N LEU A 173 13.89 4.24 -21.82
CA LEU A 173 14.90 3.98 -20.80
C LEU A 173 16.19 3.51 -21.47
N ASP A 174 17.35 3.78 -20.85
CA ASP A 174 18.62 3.25 -21.33
C ASP A 174 18.86 1.80 -20.86
N GLU A 175 20.01 1.20 -21.16
CA GLU A 175 20.33 -0.19 -20.78
C GLU A 175 20.38 -0.44 -19.26
N VAL A 176 20.44 0.61 -18.43
CA VAL A 176 20.44 0.49 -16.96
C VAL A 176 19.12 0.91 -16.31
N GLY A 177 18.17 1.43 -17.09
CA GLY A 177 16.89 1.97 -16.61
C GLY A 177 16.88 3.48 -16.61
#